data_AF-A0A941WIK0-F1
#
_entry.id   AF-A0A941WIK0-F1
#
_cell.length_a   1.000
_cell.length_b   1.000
_cell.length_c   1.000
_cell.angle_alpha   90.00
_cell.angle_beta   90.00
_cell.angle_gamma   90.00
#
_symmetry.space_group_name_H-M   'P 1'
#
loop_
_entity.id
_entity.type
_entity.pdbx_description
1 polymer ?
#
loop_
_entity_poly.entity_id
_entity_poly.type
_entity_poly.pdbx_seq_one_letter_code
_entity_poly.pdbx_strand_id
1 'polypeptide(L)'
;MKIIHLLCLLFIAVIAKAASPVEALLERIDKGASGKFIIEQIKSPVDFFELDQKGNKVVIRGNNPVNIAVGLNWYLKYHVGIHLSWNGMQAKLPEVLPVVTQKVRHETDMKYRYDFNYCTYSYTMAFWDWERWEKEIDWMALHGINLPLAMVGTDGVWYNVLKKLGYNKDEINEFIAGPGFQAWWLMNNLEGWGGPNPDSWYKQQITLQQRIVKRMREYGIEPVFPGYSGMVPHNAKEKLGLNVSDPGLWCGYHRPAFLQPTDPRFQEIASLYYKELNKLYGKANFYSMDPFHEGGSVAGVDLDAAGKAIMQAMKKNNPKAVWVAQAWQANPRSQMIENLKAGDMIVLDLFSESRPQWGDPESTWHRKDGFGQHNWIYCMLLNYGGNVGLHGKMAHVIDEYYKAKESSFGKTLCGVGMTMEGSENNPVMFELLT
;
A
#
# COMPACT_ATOMS: atom_id res chain seq x y z
N MET A 1 -52.07 56.35 -6.13
CA MET A 1 -50.96 56.02 -5.21
C MET A 1 -51.12 54.59 -4.71
N LYS A 2 -50.28 53.66 -5.20
CA LYS A 2 -49.61 52.62 -4.40
C LYS A 2 -48.69 51.81 -5.32
N ILE A 3 -47.41 52.03 -5.08
CA ILE A 3 -46.24 51.35 -5.64
C ILE A 3 -46.00 50.12 -4.75
N ILE A 4 -45.85 48.92 -5.34
CA ILE A 4 -45.11 47.77 -4.76
C ILE A 4 -44.57 46.98 -5.98
N HIS A 5 -43.44 47.35 -6.57
CA HIS A 5 -42.09 46.78 -6.35
C HIS A 5 -42.04 45.25 -6.31
N LEU A 6 -41.91 44.65 -7.50
CA LEU A 6 -41.52 43.24 -7.68
C LEU A 6 -39.99 43.17 -7.70
N LEU A 7 -39.38 42.81 -6.57
CA LEU A 7 -37.95 42.47 -6.50
C LEU A 7 -37.76 41.02 -6.99
N CYS A 8 -37.24 40.86 -8.20
CA CYS A 8 -36.69 39.59 -8.67
C CYS A 8 -35.31 39.38 -8.03
N LEU A 9 -35.26 38.59 -6.95
CA LEU A 9 -34.01 38.06 -6.40
C LEU A 9 -33.54 36.89 -7.27
N LEU A 10 -32.56 37.14 -8.14
CA LEU A 10 -31.75 36.11 -8.81
C LEU A 10 -30.86 35.45 -7.75
N PHE A 11 -31.30 34.30 -7.22
CA PHE A 11 -30.43 33.39 -6.50
C PHE A 11 -29.49 32.71 -7.51
N ILE A 12 -28.32 33.29 -7.72
CA ILE A 12 -27.20 32.57 -8.34
C ILE A 12 -26.71 31.58 -7.28
N ALA A 13 -27.16 30.34 -7.37
CA ALA A 13 -26.53 29.24 -6.66
C ALA A 13 -25.12 29.08 -7.21
N VAL A 14 -24.12 29.66 -6.53
CA VAL A 14 -22.72 29.34 -6.76
C VAL A 14 -22.55 27.90 -6.26
N ILE A 15 -22.71 26.94 -7.17
CA ILE A 15 -22.25 25.58 -6.96
C ILE A 15 -20.73 25.69 -6.97
N ALA A 16 -20.12 25.83 -5.79
CA ALA A 16 -18.70 25.64 -5.64
C ALA A 16 -18.41 24.19 -6.04
N LYS A 17 -17.97 23.99 -7.28
CA LYS A 17 -17.47 22.69 -7.74
C LYS A 17 -16.30 22.37 -6.81
N ALA A 18 -16.42 21.27 -6.05
CA ALA A 18 -15.33 20.83 -5.20
C ALA A 18 -14.06 20.71 -6.07
N ALA A 19 -12.97 21.36 -5.65
CA ALA A 19 -11.71 21.27 -6.36
C ALA A 19 -11.29 19.80 -6.47
N SER A 20 -10.85 19.40 -7.66
CA SER A 20 -10.28 18.09 -7.86
C SER A 20 -9.04 17.92 -6.96
N PRO A 21 -8.73 16.69 -6.53
CA PRO A 21 -7.54 16.44 -5.70
C PRO A 21 -6.23 16.82 -6.42
N VAL A 22 -6.22 16.86 -7.76
CA VAL A 22 -5.08 17.34 -8.56
C VAL A 22 -4.97 18.87 -8.56
N GLU A 23 -6.08 19.60 -8.59
CA GLU A 23 -6.03 21.06 -8.38
C GLU A 23 -5.49 21.40 -6.98
N ALA A 24 -5.90 20.65 -5.95
CA ALA A 24 -5.36 20.82 -4.61
C ALA A 24 -3.86 20.47 -4.52
N LEU A 25 -3.40 19.45 -5.26
CA LEU A 25 -1.98 19.11 -5.39
C LEU A 25 -1.19 20.25 -6.04
N LEU A 26 -1.70 20.82 -7.14
CA LEU A 26 -1.09 21.98 -7.80
C LEU A 26 -0.90 23.15 -6.84
N GLU A 27 -1.90 23.45 -6.01
CA GLU A 27 -1.80 24.50 -4.98
C GLU A 27 -0.77 24.21 -3.88
N ARG A 28 -0.48 22.93 -3.61
CA ARG A 28 0.58 22.53 -2.68
C ARG A 28 1.97 22.57 -3.30
N ILE A 29 2.08 22.35 -4.62
CA ILE A 29 3.33 22.48 -5.39
C ILE A 29 3.71 23.96 -5.54
N ASP A 30 2.76 24.79 -6.01
CA ASP A 30 2.92 26.22 -6.21
C ASP A 30 1.55 26.93 -6.08
N LYS A 31 1.43 27.84 -5.12
CA LYS A 31 0.16 28.51 -4.83
C LYS A 31 -0.32 29.31 -6.04
N GLY A 32 -1.54 29.04 -6.48
CA GLY A 32 -2.18 29.60 -7.67
C GLY A 32 -1.91 28.83 -8.96
N ALA A 33 -1.09 27.77 -8.94
CA ALA A 33 -0.78 26.99 -10.13
C ALA A 33 -2.00 26.30 -10.73
N SER A 34 -3.01 25.94 -9.93
CA SER A 34 -4.24 25.32 -10.45
C SER A 34 -4.90 26.19 -11.54
N GLY A 35 -4.77 27.51 -11.45
CA GLY A 35 -5.28 28.46 -12.45
C GLY A 35 -4.62 28.33 -13.84
N LYS A 36 -3.42 27.73 -13.93
CA LYS A 36 -2.65 27.57 -15.18
C LYS A 36 -3.03 26.30 -15.96
N PHE A 37 -3.78 25.38 -15.35
CA PHE A 37 -4.13 24.09 -15.94
C PHE A 37 -5.65 23.94 -16.16
N ILE A 38 -6.02 22.99 -17.03
CA ILE A 38 -7.37 22.45 -17.16
C ILE A 38 -7.29 20.96 -16.88
N ILE A 39 -8.03 20.49 -15.88
CA ILE A 39 -8.04 19.10 -15.46
C ILE A 39 -9.31 18.40 -15.94
N GLU A 40 -9.16 17.33 -16.72
CA GLU A 40 -10.30 16.59 -17.29
C GLU A 40 -10.18 15.08 -17.02
N GLN A 41 -11.14 14.51 -16.28
CA GLN A 41 -11.20 13.06 -16.10
C GLN A 41 -12.04 12.42 -17.22
N ILE A 42 -11.48 11.45 -17.94
CA ILE A 42 -12.13 10.75 -19.05
C ILE A 42 -12.11 9.25 -18.79
N LYS A 43 -13.29 8.62 -18.72
CA LYS A 43 -13.40 7.17 -18.52
C LYS A 43 -12.65 6.41 -19.61
N SER A 44 -11.82 5.47 -19.19
CA SER A 44 -11.11 4.51 -20.04
C SER A 44 -10.93 3.21 -19.27
N PRO A 45 -10.98 2.05 -19.95
CA PRO A 45 -10.63 0.76 -19.34
C PRO A 45 -9.11 0.59 -19.14
N VAL A 46 -8.30 1.42 -19.81
CA VAL A 46 -6.83 1.44 -19.71
C VAL A 46 -6.39 2.70 -18.96
N ASP A 47 -5.42 2.53 -18.06
CA ASP A 47 -4.79 3.64 -17.35
C ASP A 47 -3.97 4.50 -18.31
N PHE A 48 -4.26 5.80 -18.32
CA PHE A 48 -3.60 6.72 -19.24
C PHE A 48 -3.51 8.14 -18.67
N PHE A 49 -2.57 8.91 -19.22
CA PHE A 49 -2.62 10.36 -19.19
C PHE A 49 -2.46 10.96 -20.60
N GLU A 50 -2.96 12.18 -20.77
CA GLU A 50 -2.81 12.95 -22.01
C GLU A 50 -2.55 14.42 -21.70
N LEU A 51 -1.60 15.01 -22.40
CA LEU A 51 -1.28 16.43 -22.39
C LEU A 51 -1.72 17.08 -23.70
N ASP A 52 -2.34 18.24 -23.59
CA ASP A 52 -2.86 19.02 -24.72
C ASP A 52 -2.85 20.51 -24.36
N GLN A 53 -3.22 21.39 -25.30
CA GLN A 53 -3.23 22.83 -25.11
C GLN A 53 -4.60 23.43 -25.41
N LYS A 54 -5.07 24.34 -24.56
CA LYS A 54 -6.28 25.14 -24.80
C LYS A 54 -6.04 26.60 -24.46
N GLY A 55 -5.86 27.42 -25.49
CA GLY A 55 -5.49 28.83 -25.31
C GLY A 55 -4.15 28.93 -24.59
N ASN A 56 -4.11 29.63 -23.45
CA ASN A 56 -2.91 29.78 -22.63
C ASN A 56 -2.76 28.72 -21.51
N LYS A 57 -3.66 27.73 -21.44
CA LYS A 57 -3.63 26.69 -20.40
C LYS A 57 -3.24 25.33 -20.96
N VAL A 58 -2.47 24.61 -20.15
CA VAL A 58 -2.16 23.19 -20.39
C VAL A 58 -3.35 22.36 -19.94
N VAL A 59 -3.81 21.45 -20.79
CA VAL A 59 -4.87 20.51 -20.47
C VAL A 59 -4.24 19.17 -20.10
N ILE A 60 -4.63 18.62 -18.96
CA ILE A 60 -4.18 17.31 -18.49
C ILE A 60 -5.40 16.42 -18.35
N ARG A 61 -5.36 15.26 -19.00
CA ARG A 61 -6.44 14.26 -18.96
C ARG A 61 -5.94 12.94 -18.42
N GLY A 62 -6.85 12.18 -17.83
CA GLY A 62 -6.60 10.82 -17.39
C GLY A 62 -7.89 10.14 -16.94
N ASN A 63 -7.85 8.83 -16.74
CA ASN A 63 -9.05 8.06 -16.36
C ASN A 63 -9.40 8.10 -14.88
N ASN A 64 -8.44 8.51 -14.04
CA ASN A 64 -8.62 8.77 -12.61
C ASN A 64 -7.65 9.89 -12.17
N PRO A 65 -7.79 10.40 -10.94
CA PRO A 65 -6.94 11.49 -10.48
C PRO A 65 -5.45 11.14 -10.35
N VAL A 66 -5.08 9.91 -9.98
CA VAL A 66 -3.66 9.49 -9.94
C VAL A 66 -3.02 9.57 -11.32
N ASN A 67 -3.69 9.12 -12.37
CA ASN A 67 -3.11 9.18 -13.72
C ASN A 67 -3.05 10.62 -14.26
N ILE A 68 -3.98 11.50 -13.86
CA ILE A 68 -3.86 12.93 -14.14
C ILE A 68 -2.63 13.52 -13.43
N ALA A 69 -2.36 13.12 -12.17
CA ALA A 69 -1.16 13.55 -11.45
C ALA A 69 0.14 13.05 -12.12
N VAL A 70 0.15 11.84 -12.69
CA VAL A 70 1.28 11.36 -13.52
C VAL A 70 1.48 12.28 -14.74
N GLY A 71 0.39 12.67 -15.42
CA GLY A 71 0.49 13.63 -16.53
C GLY A 71 1.05 14.99 -16.10
N LEU A 72 0.67 15.47 -14.91
CA LEU A 72 1.28 16.66 -14.32
C LEU A 72 2.79 16.47 -14.09
N ASN A 73 3.20 15.36 -13.47
CA ASN A 73 4.61 15.07 -13.24
C ASN A 73 5.40 14.99 -14.56
N TRP A 74 4.83 14.33 -15.58
CA TRP A 74 5.42 14.27 -16.92
C TRP A 74 5.61 15.66 -17.54
N TYR A 75 4.58 16.50 -17.48
CA TYR A 75 4.66 17.86 -18.00
C TYR A 75 5.74 18.68 -17.28
N LEU A 76 5.77 18.64 -15.94
CA LEU A 76 6.78 19.33 -15.14
C LEU A 76 8.20 18.87 -15.51
N LYS A 77 8.43 17.56 -15.63
CA LYS A 77 9.74 17.00 -15.98
C LYS A 77 10.19 17.37 -17.39
N TYR A 78 9.36 17.09 -18.40
CA TYR A 78 9.80 17.11 -19.79
C TYR A 78 9.51 18.41 -20.54
N HIS A 79 8.59 19.25 -20.05
CA HIS A 79 8.30 20.54 -20.68
C HIS A 79 8.85 21.71 -19.85
N VAL A 80 8.80 21.63 -18.52
CA VAL A 80 9.21 22.73 -17.64
C VAL A 80 10.65 22.55 -17.11
N GLY A 81 11.14 21.31 -17.01
CA GLY A 81 12.45 21.02 -16.41
C GLY A 81 12.42 21.02 -14.88
N ILE A 82 11.27 20.72 -14.27
CA ILE A 82 11.09 20.62 -12.82
C ILE A 82 11.01 19.15 -12.43
N HIS A 83 11.80 18.76 -11.43
CA HIS A 83 11.75 17.43 -10.81
C HIS A 83 11.29 17.55 -9.36
N LEU A 84 10.26 16.79 -8.99
CA LEU A 84 9.71 16.73 -7.64
C LEU A 84 10.09 15.38 -7.01
N SER A 85 10.67 15.41 -5.82
CA SER A 85 11.11 14.21 -5.10
C SER A 85 10.92 14.36 -3.60
N TRP A 86 11.26 13.34 -2.80
CA TRP A 86 11.28 13.48 -1.33
C TRP A 86 12.14 14.66 -0.84
N ASN A 87 13.16 15.07 -1.60
CA ASN A 87 14.01 16.22 -1.27
C ASN A 87 13.35 17.59 -1.57
N GLY A 88 12.21 17.60 -2.26
CA GLY A 88 11.50 18.82 -2.64
C GLY A 88 10.22 18.53 -3.41
N MET A 89 9.07 18.72 -2.75
CA MET A 89 7.73 18.58 -3.34
C MET A 89 7.10 19.91 -3.77
N GLN A 90 7.87 21.00 -3.70
CA GLN A 90 7.46 22.35 -4.10
C GLN A 90 8.39 22.87 -5.19
N ALA A 91 7.84 23.64 -6.11
CA ALA A 91 8.61 24.31 -7.15
C ALA A 91 7.86 25.57 -7.61
N LYS A 92 8.56 26.62 -8.01
CA LYS A 92 7.93 27.81 -8.59
C LYS A 92 7.70 27.60 -10.08
N LEU A 93 6.44 27.57 -10.53
CA LEU A 93 6.13 27.42 -11.96
C LEU A 93 6.30 28.77 -12.67
N PRO A 94 6.78 28.78 -13.94
CA PRO A 94 6.93 30.02 -14.69
C PRO A 94 5.56 30.70 -14.89
N GLU A 95 5.55 32.02 -15.03
CA GLU A 95 4.32 32.80 -15.25
C GLU A 95 3.61 32.35 -16.54
N VAL A 96 4.40 32.09 -17.59
CA VAL A 96 3.96 31.49 -18.83
C VAL A 96 4.49 30.06 -18.89
N LEU A 97 3.58 29.10 -18.92
CA LEU A 97 3.90 27.68 -19.04
C LEU A 97 4.40 27.35 -20.46
N PRO A 98 5.45 26.52 -20.61
CA PRO A 98 5.86 25.97 -21.90
C PRO A 98 4.68 25.30 -22.63
N VAL A 99 4.44 25.70 -23.88
CA VAL A 99 3.27 25.27 -24.64
C VAL A 99 3.39 23.80 -25.05
N VAL A 100 2.29 23.04 -24.92
CA VAL A 100 2.18 21.69 -25.49
C VAL A 100 1.76 21.82 -26.96
N THR A 101 2.72 21.71 -27.89
CA THR A 101 2.47 21.94 -29.33
C THR A 101 1.84 20.75 -30.03
N GLN A 102 2.03 19.55 -29.50
CA GLN A 102 1.43 18.31 -29.99
C GLN A 102 0.85 17.54 -28.81
N LYS A 103 -0.30 16.92 -29.04
CA LYS A 103 -0.93 16.06 -28.04
C LYS A 103 0.03 14.90 -27.68
N VAL A 104 0.30 14.74 -26.39
CA VAL A 104 1.12 13.65 -25.85
C VAL A 104 0.20 12.71 -25.08
N ARG A 105 0.19 11.42 -25.41
CA ARG A 105 -0.62 10.41 -24.71
C ARG A 105 0.25 9.22 -24.35
N HIS A 106 0.17 8.80 -23.09
CA HIS A 106 0.83 7.59 -22.59
C HIS A 106 -0.19 6.70 -21.90
N GLU A 107 -0.05 5.40 -22.10
CA GLU A 107 -0.88 4.35 -21.51
C GLU A 107 0.00 3.31 -20.84
N THR A 108 -0.56 2.56 -19.89
CA THR A 108 0.13 1.43 -19.28
C THR A 108 -0.78 0.21 -19.21
N ASP A 109 -0.21 -0.96 -19.49
CA ASP A 109 -0.82 -2.27 -19.27
C ASP A 109 -0.57 -2.78 -17.84
N MET A 110 0.30 -2.12 -17.07
CA MET A 110 0.55 -2.44 -15.67
C MET A 110 -0.59 -1.95 -14.79
N LYS A 111 -1.44 -2.90 -14.41
CA LYS A 111 -2.63 -2.66 -13.59
C LYS A 111 -2.27 -2.09 -12.22
N TYR A 112 -1.19 -2.56 -11.61
CA TYR A 112 -0.77 -2.14 -10.29
C TYR A 112 0.62 -1.52 -10.28
N ARG A 113 0.75 -0.40 -9.56
CA ARG A 113 2.01 0.18 -9.16
C ARG A 113 2.00 0.21 -7.63
N TYR A 114 2.67 -0.78 -7.05
CA TYR A 114 2.65 -1.07 -5.61
C TYR A 114 3.70 -0.24 -4.87
N ASP A 115 3.43 0.09 -3.61
CA ASP A 115 4.37 0.80 -2.76
C ASP A 115 4.34 0.30 -1.31
N PHE A 116 5.52 0.39 -0.71
CA PHE A 116 5.94 0.08 0.66
C PHE A 116 6.13 -1.37 1.05
N ASN A 117 7.15 -1.57 1.88
CA ASN A 117 7.34 -2.74 2.70
C ASN A 117 6.69 -2.51 4.08
N TYR A 118 6.39 -3.57 4.84
CA TYR A 118 6.10 -3.42 6.27
C TYR A 118 7.24 -2.70 6.99
N CYS A 119 8.49 -3.03 6.66
CA CYS A 119 9.69 -2.42 7.24
C CYS A 119 9.72 -0.89 7.08
N THR A 120 9.21 -0.34 5.96
CA THR A 120 9.19 1.12 5.71
C THR A 120 8.43 1.87 6.82
N TYR A 121 7.39 1.23 7.37
CA TYR A 121 6.59 1.82 8.44
C TYR A 121 7.32 1.93 9.77
N SER A 122 8.37 1.14 9.99
CA SER A 122 9.19 1.19 11.20
C SER A 122 10.48 1.98 10.99
N TYR A 123 11.15 1.81 9.86
CA TYR A 123 12.44 2.45 9.60
C TYR A 123 12.33 3.90 9.12
N THR A 124 11.22 4.26 8.46
CA THR A 124 11.04 5.61 7.89
C THR A 124 9.83 6.32 8.50
N MET A 125 8.69 5.64 8.58
CA MET A 125 7.40 6.33 8.82
C MET A 125 6.89 6.27 10.26
N ALA A 126 7.64 5.65 11.18
CA ALA A 126 7.16 5.37 12.56
C ALA A 126 6.66 6.61 13.30
N PHE A 127 7.21 7.79 12.97
CA PHE A 127 6.90 9.05 13.64
C PHE A 127 6.36 10.13 12.69
N TRP A 128 5.92 9.75 11.50
CA TRP A 128 5.34 10.70 10.56
C TRP A 128 4.01 11.24 11.07
N ASP A 129 3.82 12.54 10.93
CA ASP A 129 2.55 13.21 11.13
C ASP A 129 1.76 13.30 9.82
N TRP A 130 0.61 13.98 9.87
CA TRP A 130 -0.19 14.19 8.67
C TRP A 130 0.55 15.00 7.59
N GLU A 131 1.32 16.02 7.96
CA GLU A 131 1.94 16.90 6.97
C GLU A 131 2.97 16.14 6.14
N ARG A 132 3.71 15.22 6.77
CA ARG A 132 4.62 14.33 6.03
C ARG A 132 3.86 13.29 5.20
N TRP A 133 2.78 12.71 5.72
CA TRP A 133 1.93 11.76 4.97
C TRP A 133 1.25 12.40 3.77
N GLU A 134 0.79 13.65 3.87
CA GLU A 134 0.19 14.39 2.76
C GLU A 134 1.18 14.56 1.61
N LYS A 135 2.44 14.91 1.92
CA LYS A 135 3.53 14.98 0.93
C LYS A 135 3.82 13.61 0.31
N GLU A 136 3.78 12.54 1.09
CA GLU A 136 4.00 11.19 0.55
C GLU A 136 2.88 10.77 -0.41
N ILE A 137 1.62 11.05 -0.07
CA ILE A 137 0.49 10.68 -0.95
C ILE A 137 0.50 11.52 -2.23
N ASP A 138 0.95 12.77 -2.16
CA ASP A 138 1.19 13.59 -3.33
C ASP A 138 2.30 13.03 -4.21
N TRP A 139 3.40 12.58 -3.59
CA TRP A 139 4.51 11.92 -4.30
C TRP A 139 4.03 10.63 -4.96
N MET A 140 3.34 9.76 -4.23
CA MET A 140 2.70 8.54 -4.76
C MET A 140 1.81 8.85 -5.97
N ALA A 141 0.98 9.91 -5.89
CA ALA A 141 0.09 10.28 -6.99
C ALA A 141 0.86 10.74 -8.24
N LEU A 142 1.90 11.58 -8.07
CA LEU A 142 2.77 12.04 -9.17
C LEU A 142 3.56 10.90 -9.84
N HIS A 143 3.80 9.81 -9.12
CA HIS A 143 4.55 8.63 -9.59
C HIS A 143 3.62 7.45 -9.93
N GLY A 144 2.31 7.69 -10.01
CA GLY A 144 1.36 6.71 -10.53
C GLY A 144 1.04 5.54 -9.59
N ILE A 145 1.51 5.59 -8.34
CA ILE A 145 1.27 4.56 -7.32
C ILE A 145 -0.22 4.45 -7.05
N ASN A 146 -0.76 3.24 -7.17
CA ASN A 146 -2.20 2.99 -7.01
C ASN A 146 -2.54 1.85 -6.04
N LEU A 147 -1.53 1.15 -5.50
CA LEU A 147 -1.70 0.02 -4.59
C LEU A 147 -0.71 0.03 -3.41
N PRO A 148 -0.66 1.07 -2.55
CA PRO A 148 0.27 1.12 -1.43
C PRO A 148 -0.22 0.29 -0.22
N LEU A 149 0.70 -0.31 0.53
CA LEU A 149 0.42 -0.78 1.89
C LEU A 149 -0.03 0.39 2.77
N ALA A 150 -1.02 0.18 3.64
CA ALA A 150 -1.60 1.17 4.53
C ALA A 150 -1.82 0.58 5.94
N MET A 151 -0.77 0.57 6.78
CA MET A 151 -0.80 -0.10 8.10
C MET A 151 -0.87 0.82 9.33
N VAL A 152 -0.84 2.15 9.16
CA VAL A 152 -0.97 3.10 10.28
C VAL A 152 -2.24 2.79 11.10
N GLY A 153 -2.13 2.77 12.43
CA GLY A 153 -3.28 2.57 13.32
C GLY A 153 -3.79 1.12 13.45
N THR A 154 -3.10 0.14 12.84
CA THR A 154 -3.46 -1.29 12.98
C THR A 154 -3.31 -1.78 14.43
N ASP A 155 -2.41 -1.19 15.20
CA ASP A 155 -2.32 -1.34 16.66
C ASP A 155 -3.63 -0.96 17.38
N GLY A 156 -4.30 0.10 16.95
CA GLY A 156 -5.62 0.48 17.44
C GLY A 156 -6.72 -0.54 17.11
N VAL A 157 -6.62 -1.23 15.96
CA VAL A 157 -7.51 -2.34 15.60
C VAL A 157 -7.31 -3.50 16.58
N TRP A 158 -6.05 -3.91 16.78
CA TRP A 158 -5.70 -4.99 17.69
C TRP A 158 -6.06 -4.69 19.15
N TYR A 159 -5.86 -3.45 19.60
CA TYR A 159 -6.28 -3.04 20.94
C TYR A 159 -7.78 -3.31 21.16
N ASN A 160 -8.61 -2.96 20.17
CA ASN A 160 -10.06 -3.21 20.23
C ASN A 160 -10.41 -4.70 20.16
N VAL A 161 -9.70 -5.47 19.32
CA VAL A 161 -9.89 -6.92 19.18
C VAL A 161 -9.56 -7.62 20.51
N LEU A 162 -8.39 -7.37 21.07
CA LEU A 162 -7.91 -8.02 22.30
C LEU A 162 -8.78 -7.66 23.49
N LYS A 163 -9.20 -6.40 23.61
CA LYS A 163 -10.16 -5.98 24.64
C LYS A 163 -11.47 -6.76 24.56
N LYS A 164 -11.96 -7.03 23.35
CA LYS A 164 -13.18 -7.84 23.13
C LYS A 164 -12.96 -9.34 23.33
N LEU A 165 -11.74 -9.82 23.21
CA LEU A 165 -11.35 -11.19 23.55
C LEU A 165 -11.13 -11.37 25.06
N GLY A 166 -11.19 -10.30 25.86
CA GLY A 166 -11.08 -10.39 27.32
C GLY A 166 -9.69 -10.12 27.88
N TYR A 167 -8.77 -9.57 27.07
CA TYR A 167 -7.50 -9.06 27.57
C TYR A 167 -7.69 -7.72 28.26
N ASN A 168 -7.05 -7.55 29.42
CA ASN A 168 -6.96 -6.27 30.09
C ASN A 168 -5.87 -5.39 29.45
N LYS A 169 -5.75 -4.13 29.90
CA LYS A 169 -4.81 -3.17 29.29
C LYS A 169 -3.35 -3.60 29.41
N ASP A 170 -2.95 -4.18 30.54
CA ASP A 170 -1.57 -4.61 30.76
C ASP A 170 -1.22 -5.79 29.86
N GLU A 171 -2.12 -6.76 29.72
CA GLU A 171 -1.93 -7.89 28.80
C GLU A 171 -1.91 -7.45 27.32
N ILE A 172 -2.68 -6.42 26.95
CA ILE A 172 -2.62 -5.84 25.60
C ILE A 172 -1.26 -5.17 25.37
N ASN A 173 -0.74 -4.48 26.37
CA ASN A 173 0.54 -3.78 26.32
C ASN A 173 1.73 -4.75 26.22
N GLU A 174 1.61 -5.96 26.77
CA GLU A 174 2.61 -7.02 26.61
C GLU A 174 2.64 -7.59 25.18
N PHE A 175 1.56 -7.42 24.41
CA PHE A 175 1.46 -7.95 23.05
C PHE A 175 1.75 -6.93 21.95
N ILE A 176 1.16 -5.73 22.04
CA ILE A 176 1.30 -4.72 21.00
C ILE A 176 2.68 -4.06 21.11
N ALA A 177 3.47 -4.12 20.04
CA ALA A 177 4.78 -3.51 20.00
C ALA A 177 4.75 -1.97 20.04
N GLY A 178 5.90 -1.36 20.32
CA GLY A 178 6.09 0.08 20.22
C GLY A 178 6.06 0.59 18.77
N PRO A 179 6.04 1.92 18.57
CA PRO A 179 5.89 2.53 17.24
C PRO A 179 6.99 2.14 16.25
N GLY A 180 8.24 2.11 16.72
CA GLY A 180 9.40 1.75 15.92
C GLY A 180 9.50 0.27 15.55
N PHE A 181 8.57 -0.58 16.01
CA PHE A 181 8.65 -2.04 15.84
C PHE A 181 7.37 -2.67 15.25
N GLN A 182 6.43 -1.84 14.80
CA GLN A 182 5.15 -2.28 14.22
C GLN A 182 5.32 -3.21 13.01
N ALA A 183 6.36 -3.02 12.19
CA ALA A 183 6.64 -3.86 11.03
C ALA A 183 6.80 -5.33 11.42
N TRP A 184 7.75 -5.64 12.31
CA TRP A 184 8.02 -7.00 12.77
C TRP A 184 6.90 -7.57 13.61
N TRP A 185 6.17 -6.74 14.36
CA TRP A 185 5.00 -7.21 15.09
C TRP A 185 3.90 -7.69 14.14
N LEU A 186 3.54 -6.88 13.12
CA LEU A 186 2.50 -7.26 12.14
C LEU A 186 2.93 -8.35 11.16
N MET A 187 4.23 -8.65 11.07
CA MET A 187 4.78 -9.83 10.38
C MET A 187 4.95 -11.04 11.33
N ASN A 188 4.39 -10.97 12.54
CA ASN A 188 4.39 -12.02 13.57
C ASN A 188 5.80 -12.45 14.02
N ASN A 189 6.78 -11.54 14.04
CA ASN A 189 8.16 -11.82 14.43
C ASN A 189 8.47 -11.49 15.89
N LEU A 190 7.77 -10.53 16.48
CA LEU A 190 7.95 -10.14 17.89
C LEU A 190 6.61 -9.73 18.50
N GLU A 191 6.55 -9.62 19.82
CA GLU A 191 5.44 -9.03 20.56
C GLU A 191 5.97 -8.08 21.65
N GLY A 192 5.19 -7.04 21.97
CA GLY A 192 5.41 -6.12 23.11
C GLY A 192 6.62 -5.17 23.03
N TRP A 193 7.65 -5.50 22.25
CA TRP A 193 8.92 -4.78 22.27
C TRP A 193 8.79 -3.30 21.90
N GLY A 194 9.43 -2.43 22.68
CA GLY A 194 9.39 -0.97 22.51
C GLY A 194 8.11 -0.30 23.02
N GLY A 195 7.13 -1.07 23.54
CA GLY A 195 5.96 -0.57 24.25
C GLY A 195 6.24 -0.28 25.75
N PRO A 196 5.18 0.00 26.54
CA PRO A 196 3.78 0.11 26.15
C PRO A 196 3.46 1.45 25.46
N ASN A 197 2.45 1.45 24.59
CA ASN A 197 1.97 2.67 23.95
C ASN A 197 0.96 3.42 24.85
N PRO A 198 1.04 4.76 24.96
CA PRO A 198 0.05 5.53 25.71
C PRO A 198 -1.30 5.59 24.97
N ASP A 199 -2.41 5.81 25.68
CA ASP A 199 -3.75 5.89 25.06
C ASP A 199 -3.85 6.98 23.98
N SER A 200 -3.07 8.06 24.12
CA SER A 200 -2.96 9.13 23.13
C SER A 200 -2.40 8.64 21.80
N TRP A 201 -1.48 7.67 21.82
CA TRP A 201 -0.88 7.08 20.62
C TRP A 201 -1.95 6.41 19.76
N TYR A 202 -2.71 5.46 20.33
CA TYR A 202 -3.77 4.76 19.60
C TYR A 202 -4.79 5.73 18.99
N LYS A 203 -5.21 6.76 19.73
CA LYS A 203 -6.14 7.78 19.24
C LYS A 203 -5.54 8.57 18.07
N GLN A 204 -4.27 8.95 18.16
CA GLN A 204 -3.57 9.70 17.11
C GLN A 204 -3.41 8.85 15.85
N GLN A 205 -2.93 7.60 15.97
CA GLN A 205 -2.71 6.71 14.83
C GLN A 205 -4.01 6.34 14.11
N ILE A 206 -5.11 6.10 14.84
CA ILE A 206 -6.44 5.89 14.25
C ILE A 206 -6.87 7.12 13.44
N THR A 207 -6.71 8.32 14.02
CA THR A 207 -7.09 9.57 13.35
C THR A 207 -6.22 9.82 12.12
N LEU A 208 -4.92 9.55 12.21
CA LEU A 208 -3.97 9.71 11.12
C LEU A 208 -4.32 8.78 9.95
N GLN A 209 -4.55 7.49 10.22
CA GLN A 209 -4.92 6.53 9.19
C GLN A 209 -6.24 6.88 8.50
N GLN A 210 -7.23 7.40 9.23
CA GLN A 210 -8.48 7.89 8.63
C GLN A 210 -8.22 9.00 7.60
N ARG A 211 -7.27 9.91 7.87
CA ARG A 211 -6.88 10.96 6.92
C ARG A 211 -6.11 10.38 5.72
N ILE A 212 -5.18 9.47 5.96
CA ILE A 212 -4.38 8.78 4.92
C ILE A 212 -5.31 8.06 3.94
N VAL A 213 -6.18 7.18 4.44
CA VAL A 213 -7.10 6.39 3.63
C VAL A 213 -8.08 7.29 2.86
N LYS A 214 -8.55 8.37 3.50
CA LYS A 214 -9.41 9.34 2.81
C LYS A 214 -8.69 9.97 1.61
N ARG A 215 -7.46 10.44 1.79
CA ARG A 215 -6.69 11.08 0.71
C ARG A 215 -6.27 10.11 -0.39
N MET A 216 -5.90 8.87 -0.04
CA MET A 216 -5.66 7.82 -1.03
C MET A 216 -6.90 7.61 -1.91
N ARG A 217 -8.09 7.46 -1.29
CA ARG A 217 -9.35 7.29 -2.03
C ARG A 217 -9.74 8.51 -2.87
N GLU A 218 -9.42 9.73 -2.41
CA GLU A 218 -9.60 10.96 -3.22
C GLU A 218 -8.81 10.85 -4.55
N TYR A 219 -7.60 10.28 -4.53
CA TYR A 219 -6.80 10.06 -5.74
C TYR A 219 -7.21 8.83 -6.58
N GLY A 220 -8.10 7.98 -6.06
CA GLY A 220 -8.39 6.67 -6.65
C GLY A 220 -7.33 5.61 -6.37
N ILE A 221 -6.51 5.81 -5.33
CA ILE A 221 -5.52 4.85 -4.84
C ILE A 221 -6.25 3.82 -3.95
N GLU A 222 -6.01 2.54 -4.18
CA GLU A 222 -6.59 1.43 -3.42
C GLU A 222 -5.62 0.99 -2.31
N PRO A 223 -5.90 1.28 -1.03
CA PRO A 223 -5.00 0.87 0.05
C PRO A 223 -5.02 -0.65 0.25
N VAL A 224 -3.83 -1.21 0.54
CA VAL A 224 -3.68 -2.59 1.03
C VAL A 224 -3.66 -2.55 2.56
N PHE A 225 -4.69 -3.08 3.22
CA PHE A 225 -4.73 -3.13 4.69
C PHE A 225 -4.08 -4.40 5.24
N PRO A 226 -3.53 -4.39 6.47
CA PRO A 226 -3.15 -5.63 7.13
C PRO A 226 -4.40 -6.51 7.33
N GLY A 227 -4.36 -7.73 6.82
CA GLY A 227 -5.41 -8.72 7.08
C GLY A 227 -5.12 -9.58 8.30
N TYR A 228 -5.91 -10.64 8.49
CA TYR A 228 -5.73 -11.59 9.59
C TYR A 228 -5.36 -12.97 9.05
N SER A 229 -4.24 -13.51 9.54
CA SER A 229 -3.72 -14.83 9.16
C SER A 229 -3.54 -15.80 10.33
N GLY A 230 -4.15 -15.53 11.49
CA GLY A 230 -4.07 -16.41 12.67
C GLY A 230 -3.16 -15.93 13.79
N MET A 231 -2.61 -14.71 13.71
CA MET A 231 -1.83 -14.13 14.81
C MET A 231 -2.70 -13.99 16.08
N VAL A 232 -2.20 -14.46 17.22
CA VAL A 232 -2.77 -14.20 18.55
C VAL A 232 -1.63 -14.05 19.58
N PRO A 233 -1.85 -13.44 20.75
CA PRO A 233 -0.84 -13.39 21.81
C PRO A 233 -0.30 -14.78 22.16
N HIS A 234 0.96 -14.87 22.55
CA HIS A 234 1.59 -16.17 22.86
C HIS A 234 0.82 -16.98 23.91
N ASN A 235 0.22 -16.30 24.89
CA ASN A 235 -0.54 -16.91 25.99
C ASN A 235 -2.02 -17.22 25.64
N ALA A 236 -2.42 -17.12 24.36
CA ALA A 236 -3.80 -17.30 23.97
C ALA A 236 -4.33 -18.71 24.20
N LYS A 237 -3.45 -19.72 24.28
CA LYS A 237 -3.85 -21.08 24.65
C LYS A 237 -4.34 -21.12 26.09
N GLU A 238 -3.57 -20.57 27.01
CA GLU A 238 -3.86 -20.55 28.45
C GLU A 238 -5.02 -19.60 28.76
N LYS A 239 -5.02 -18.43 28.13
CA LYS A 239 -6.01 -17.36 28.37
C LYS A 239 -7.38 -17.65 27.75
N LEU A 240 -7.40 -18.14 26.51
CA LEU A 240 -8.61 -18.26 25.70
C LEU A 240 -8.99 -19.69 25.34
N GLY A 241 -8.18 -20.69 25.71
CA GLY A 241 -8.41 -22.10 25.38
C GLY A 241 -8.26 -22.41 23.90
N LEU A 242 -7.51 -21.61 23.14
CA LEU A 242 -7.33 -21.78 21.70
C LEU A 242 -6.34 -22.89 21.36
N ASN A 243 -6.59 -23.59 20.26
CA ASN A 243 -5.63 -24.49 19.64
C ASN A 243 -4.63 -23.68 18.79
N VAL A 244 -3.44 -23.48 19.33
CA VAL A 244 -2.38 -22.68 18.70
C VAL A 244 -1.10 -23.51 18.53
N SER A 245 -0.31 -23.17 17.52
CA SER A 245 1.10 -23.58 17.42
C SER A 245 2.00 -22.49 17.98
N ASP A 246 3.08 -22.90 18.63
CA ASP A 246 4.18 -22.02 19.06
C ASP A 246 5.20 -21.89 17.91
N PRO A 247 5.36 -20.69 17.31
CA PRO A 247 6.33 -20.47 16.24
C PRO A 247 7.77 -20.29 16.72
N GLY A 248 8.03 -20.28 18.02
CA GLY A 248 9.35 -20.14 18.62
C GLY A 248 9.85 -18.69 18.61
N LEU A 249 11.16 -18.51 18.38
CA LEU A 249 11.82 -17.21 18.45
C LEU A 249 12.19 -16.67 17.06
N TRP A 250 12.28 -15.35 16.94
CA TRP A 250 12.91 -14.65 15.82
C TRP A 250 13.92 -13.65 16.37
N CYS A 251 15.19 -13.76 15.99
CA CYS A 251 16.28 -12.92 16.51
C CYS A 251 16.32 -12.79 18.05
N GLY A 252 15.91 -13.85 18.76
CA GLY A 252 15.82 -13.87 20.23
C GLY A 252 14.52 -13.32 20.82
N TYR A 253 13.64 -12.71 20.01
CA TYR A 253 12.32 -12.26 20.42
C TYR A 253 11.29 -13.38 20.34
N HIS A 254 10.33 -13.36 21.27
CA HIS A 254 9.21 -14.27 21.26
C HIS A 254 8.21 -13.91 20.17
N ARG A 255 7.80 -14.90 19.37
CA ARG A 255 6.81 -14.70 18.32
C ARG A 255 5.39 -14.82 18.89
N PRO A 256 4.42 -14.06 18.38
CA PRO A 256 3.00 -14.35 18.57
C PRO A 256 2.66 -15.81 18.22
N ALA A 257 1.71 -16.40 18.92
CA ALA A 257 1.23 -17.74 18.60
C ALA A 257 0.41 -17.76 17.29
N PHE A 258 0.41 -18.92 16.62
CA PHE A 258 -0.34 -19.13 15.38
C PHE A 258 -1.59 -19.98 15.65
N LEU A 259 -2.76 -19.34 15.59
CA LEU A 259 -4.07 -19.99 15.70
C LEU A 259 -4.27 -20.99 14.57
N GLN A 260 -4.51 -22.25 14.93
CA GLN A 260 -4.71 -23.29 13.93
C GLN A 260 -5.94 -22.99 13.06
N PRO A 261 -5.88 -23.21 11.73
CA PRO A 261 -7.01 -22.98 10.86
C PRO A 261 -8.19 -23.92 11.13
N THR A 262 -7.93 -25.04 11.80
CA THR A 262 -8.93 -26.02 12.24
C THR A 262 -9.57 -25.66 13.58
N ASP A 263 -9.06 -24.66 14.30
CA ASP A 263 -9.69 -24.19 15.53
C ASP A 263 -11.08 -23.61 15.21
N PRO A 264 -12.14 -24.01 15.93
CA PRO A 264 -13.50 -23.55 15.66
C PRO A 264 -13.65 -22.02 15.78
N ARG A 265 -12.76 -21.34 16.50
CA ARG A 265 -12.76 -19.89 16.72
C ARG A 265 -11.92 -19.13 15.70
N PHE A 266 -11.21 -19.78 14.77
CA PHE A 266 -10.43 -19.08 13.74
C PHE A 266 -11.29 -18.07 12.97
N GLN A 267 -12.43 -18.52 12.45
CA GLN A 267 -13.34 -17.67 11.67
C GLN A 267 -14.05 -16.62 12.54
N GLU A 268 -14.27 -16.90 13.82
CA GLU A 268 -14.83 -15.95 14.79
C GLU A 268 -13.88 -14.77 15.01
N ILE A 269 -12.62 -15.07 15.36
CA ILE A 269 -11.59 -14.06 15.65
C ILE A 269 -11.25 -13.27 14.39
N ALA A 270 -11.10 -13.93 13.24
CA ALA A 270 -10.89 -13.23 11.98
C ALA A 270 -12.06 -12.29 11.65
N SER A 271 -13.31 -12.74 11.87
CA SER A 271 -14.50 -11.90 11.67
C SER A 271 -14.51 -10.71 12.64
N LEU A 272 -14.04 -10.88 13.88
CA LEU A 272 -13.90 -9.80 14.85
C LEU A 272 -12.85 -8.78 14.41
N TYR A 273 -11.67 -9.23 13.98
CA TYR A 273 -10.62 -8.37 13.44
C TYR A 273 -11.12 -7.51 12.28
N TYR A 274 -11.71 -8.13 11.26
CA TYR A 274 -12.21 -7.39 10.11
C TYR A 274 -13.37 -6.44 10.46
N LYS A 275 -14.20 -6.77 11.46
CA LYS A 275 -15.24 -5.84 11.95
C LYS A 275 -14.63 -4.58 12.57
N GLU A 276 -13.59 -4.71 13.40
CA GLU A 276 -12.92 -3.54 13.98
C GLU A 276 -12.15 -2.75 12.93
N LEU A 277 -11.42 -3.41 12.02
CA LEU A 277 -10.73 -2.77 10.90
C LEU A 277 -11.71 -1.93 10.06
N ASN A 278 -12.82 -2.53 9.64
CA ASN A 278 -13.83 -1.85 8.82
C ASN A 278 -14.53 -0.71 9.56
N LYS A 279 -14.75 -0.87 10.87
CA LYS A 279 -15.35 0.18 11.70
C LYS A 279 -14.48 1.43 11.73
N LEU A 280 -13.15 1.27 11.76
CA LEU A 280 -12.21 2.39 11.83
C LEU A 280 -11.92 3.01 10.46
N TYR A 281 -11.76 2.20 9.40
CA TYR A 281 -11.21 2.65 8.11
C TYR A 281 -12.08 2.35 6.88
N GLY A 282 -13.23 1.69 7.08
CA GLY A 282 -14.06 1.16 6.00
C GLY A 282 -13.44 -0.08 5.35
N LYS A 283 -14.08 -0.57 4.29
CA LYS A 283 -13.61 -1.77 3.57
C LYS A 283 -12.51 -1.44 2.57
N ALA A 284 -11.55 -2.34 2.42
CA ALA A 284 -10.60 -2.38 1.30
C ALA A 284 -10.85 -3.63 0.42
N ASN A 285 -10.25 -3.65 -0.77
CA ASN A 285 -10.24 -4.82 -1.63
C ASN A 285 -8.95 -5.64 -1.48
N PHE A 286 -7.88 -5.07 -0.95
CA PHE A 286 -6.57 -5.73 -0.85
C PHE A 286 -6.17 -5.84 0.61
N TYR A 287 -5.70 -7.03 0.99
CA TYR A 287 -5.25 -7.29 2.35
C TYR A 287 -3.92 -8.02 2.33
N SER A 288 -2.96 -7.52 3.11
CA SER A 288 -1.63 -8.12 3.23
C SER A 288 -1.47 -8.90 4.52
N MET A 289 -0.95 -10.13 4.40
CA MET A 289 -0.62 -11.01 5.53
C MET A 289 0.43 -12.03 5.12
N ASP A 290 1.37 -12.32 6.04
CA ASP A 290 2.51 -13.19 5.77
C ASP A 290 2.76 -14.15 6.94
N PRO A 291 1.91 -15.19 7.13
CA PRO A 291 2.15 -16.18 8.17
C PRO A 291 3.51 -16.84 7.95
N PHE A 292 4.26 -17.06 9.04
CA PHE A 292 5.60 -17.67 9.01
C PHE A 292 6.69 -16.81 8.33
N HIS A 293 6.56 -15.47 8.36
CA HIS A 293 7.59 -14.55 7.86
C HIS A 293 8.93 -14.76 8.58
N GLU A 294 10.01 -14.94 7.81
CA GLU A 294 11.38 -15.22 8.31
C GLU A 294 11.45 -16.32 9.37
N GLY A 295 10.86 -17.47 9.05
CA GLY A 295 10.92 -18.66 9.90
C GLY A 295 9.59 -18.92 10.60
N GLY A 296 9.62 -19.04 11.92
CA GLY A 296 8.53 -19.68 12.64
C GLY A 296 8.51 -21.20 12.43
N SER A 297 7.51 -21.87 12.99
CA SER A 297 7.32 -23.31 12.84
C SER A 297 6.04 -23.61 12.06
N VAL A 298 6.15 -24.44 11.03
CA VAL A 298 5.00 -25.04 10.33
C VAL A 298 4.72 -26.47 10.81
N ALA A 299 5.43 -26.95 11.83
CA ALA A 299 5.21 -28.28 12.37
C ALA A 299 3.80 -28.39 12.94
N GLY A 300 3.04 -29.39 12.49
CA GLY A 300 1.65 -29.58 12.90
C GLY A 300 0.65 -28.64 12.24
N VAL A 301 1.08 -27.77 11.31
CA VAL A 301 0.19 -26.89 10.55
C VAL A 301 -0.14 -27.51 9.20
N ASP A 302 -1.43 -27.73 8.94
CA ASP A 302 -1.93 -28.01 7.60
C ASP A 302 -1.94 -26.69 6.79
N LEU A 303 -0.94 -26.54 5.91
CA LEU A 303 -0.73 -25.31 5.14
C LEU A 303 -1.85 -25.05 4.13
N ASP A 304 -2.39 -26.09 3.51
CA ASP A 304 -3.49 -25.96 2.55
C ASP A 304 -4.78 -25.53 3.26
N ALA A 305 -5.09 -26.16 4.41
CA ALA A 305 -6.19 -25.74 5.26
C ALA A 305 -6.00 -24.30 5.77
N ALA A 306 -4.76 -23.90 6.10
CA ALA A 306 -4.44 -22.54 6.51
C ALA A 306 -4.74 -21.53 5.40
N GLY A 307 -4.25 -21.76 4.19
CA GLY A 307 -4.52 -20.89 3.04
C GLY A 307 -6.01 -20.76 2.76
N LYS A 308 -6.75 -21.88 2.78
CA LYS A 308 -8.21 -21.90 2.59
C LYS A 308 -8.95 -21.13 3.69
N ALA A 309 -8.58 -21.30 4.96
CA ALA A 309 -9.21 -20.61 6.08
C ALA A 309 -8.97 -19.10 6.05
N ILE A 310 -7.74 -18.68 5.72
CA ILE A 310 -7.35 -17.28 5.55
C ILE A 310 -8.16 -16.64 4.43
N MET A 311 -8.19 -17.28 3.25
CA MET A 311 -8.95 -16.80 2.10
C MET A 311 -10.45 -16.75 2.40
N GLN A 312 -11.01 -17.78 3.04
CA GLN A 312 -12.42 -17.81 3.44
C GLN A 312 -12.77 -16.65 4.37
N ALA A 313 -11.94 -16.38 5.38
CA ALA A 313 -12.15 -15.27 6.31
C ALA A 313 -12.13 -13.91 5.58
N MET A 314 -11.18 -13.74 4.66
CA MET A 314 -11.05 -12.52 3.86
C MET A 314 -12.24 -12.32 2.92
N LYS A 315 -12.66 -13.38 2.21
CA LYS A 315 -13.82 -13.34 1.31
C LYS A 315 -15.14 -13.12 2.05
N LYS A 316 -15.28 -13.63 3.28
CA LYS A 316 -16.42 -13.34 4.15
C LYS A 316 -16.49 -11.86 4.54
N ASN A 317 -15.34 -11.22 4.75
CA ASN A 317 -15.27 -9.78 4.98
C ASN A 317 -15.64 -8.96 3.72
N ASN A 318 -15.03 -9.32 2.58
CA ASN A 318 -15.29 -8.71 1.28
C ASN A 318 -15.16 -9.77 0.16
N PRO A 319 -16.23 -10.09 -0.60
CA PRO A 319 -16.16 -11.06 -1.70
C PRO A 319 -15.14 -10.72 -2.80
N LYS A 320 -14.80 -9.42 -2.93
CA LYS A 320 -13.78 -8.92 -3.88
C LYS A 320 -12.37 -8.96 -3.31
N ALA A 321 -12.17 -9.44 -2.09
CA ALA A 321 -10.89 -9.36 -1.43
C ALA A 321 -9.80 -10.14 -2.18
N VAL A 322 -8.61 -9.56 -2.22
CA VAL A 322 -7.40 -10.14 -2.81
C VAL A 322 -6.34 -10.20 -1.72
N TRP A 323 -5.72 -11.36 -1.57
CA TRP A 323 -4.57 -11.53 -0.68
C TRP A 323 -3.31 -11.05 -1.37
N VAL A 324 -2.68 -10.03 -0.80
CA VAL A 324 -1.36 -9.52 -1.19
C VAL A 324 -0.29 -10.16 -0.29
N ALA A 325 0.51 -11.09 -0.81
CA ALA A 325 1.52 -11.80 -0.02
C ALA A 325 2.94 -11.46 -0.47
N GLN A 326 3.87 -11.43 0.48
CA GLN A 326 5.29 -11.19 0.24
C GLN A 326 5.99 -12.49 -0.18
N ALA A 327 6.62 -12.49 -1.35
CA ALA A 327 7.56 -13.55 -1.72
C ALA A 327 8.96 -13.26 -1.16
N TRP A 328 9.20 -13.72 0.07
CA TRP A 328 10.48 -13.61 0.77
C TRP A 328 10.84 -14.98 1.35
N GLN A 329 12.02 -15.50 0.99
CA GLN A 329 12.46 -16.84 1.37
C GLN A 329 11.41 -17.91 0.99
N ALA A 330 10.92 -18.70 1.96
CA ALA A 330 9.95 -19.75 1.73
C ALA A 330 8.50 -19.26 1.55
N ASN A 331 8.21 -17.98 1.81
CA ASN A 331 6.85 -17.44 1.71
C ASN A 331 6.57 -16.84 0.32
N PRO A 332 5.31 -16.82 -0.11
CA PRO A 332 4.25 -17.71 0.37
C PRO A 332 4.63 -19.18 0.09
N ARG A 333 4.35 -20.09 1.02
CA ARG A 333 4.63 -21.52 0.83
C ARG A 333 3.70 -22.09 -0.22
N SER A 334 4.22 -22.84 -1.20
CA SER A 334 3.42 -23.35 -2.33
C SER A 334 2.17 -24.11 -1.89
N GLN A 335 2.31 -25.02 -0.91
CA GLN A 335 1.20 -25.82 -0.35
C GLN A 335 0.08 -24.97 0.26
N MET A 336 0.37 -23.74 0.70
CA MET A 336 -0.63 -22.84 1.26
C MET A 336 -1.46 -22.14 0.18
N ILE A 337 -0.91 -21.98 -1.02
CA ILE A 337 -1.52 -21.14 -2.05
C ILE A 337 -1.95 -21.91 -3.30
N GLU A 338 -1.43 -23.12 -3.52
CA GLU A 338 -1.65 -23.88 -4.76
C GLU A 338 -3.13 -24.15 -5.07
N ASN A 339 -3.97 -24.35 -4.04
CA ASN A 339 -5.39 -24.63 -4.18
C ASN A 339 -6.29 -23.40 -4.08
N LEU A 340 -5.71 -22.19 -4.03
CA LEU A 340 -6.47 -20.93 -4.07
C LEU A 340 -6.81 -20.56 -5.52
N LYS A 341 -7.92 -19.85 -5.74
CA LYS A 341 -8.36 -19.49 -7.09
C LYS A 341 -7.47 -18.41 -7.72
N ALA A 342 -7.22 -18.52 -9.02
CA ALA A 342 -6.59 -17.46 -9.79
C ALA A 342 -7.37 -16.13 -9.62
N GLY A 343 -6.64 -15.03 -9.43
CA GLY A 343 -7.22 -13.70 -9.21
C GLY A 343 -7.61 -13.38 -7.75
N ASP A 344 -7.63 -14.37 -6.85
CA ASP A 344 -7.84 -14.13 -5.41
C ASP A 344 -6.55 -13.71 -4.69
N MET A 345 -5.40 -13.79 -5.35
CA MET A 345 -4.09 -13.51 -4.78
C MET A 345 -3.21 -12.68 -5.74
N ILE A 346 -2.40 -11.81 -5.16
CA ILE A 346 -1.27 -11.13 -5.80
C ILE A 346 -0.03 -11.40 -4.95
N VAL A 347 1.04 -11.91 -5.56
CA VAL A 347 2.33 -12.10 -4.90
C VAL A 347 3.25 -10.94 -5.23
N LEU A 348 3.79 -10.29 -4.21
CA LEU A 348 4.85 -9.30 -4.36
C LEU A 348 6.17 -10.06 -4.43
N ASP A 349 6.81 -10.14 -5.60
CA ASP A 349 8.14 -10.74 -5.70
C ASP A 349 9.17 -9.74 -5.16
N LEU A 350 9.37 -9.79 -3.84
CA LEU A 350 9.87 -8.67 -3.05
C LEU A 350 11.23 -8.12 -3.49
N PHE A 351 12.06 -8.98 -4.06
CA PHE A 351 13.45 -8.71 -4.42
C PHE A 351 13.73 -9.16 -5.86
N SER A 352 12.79 -8.90 -6.78
CA SER A 352 12.88 -9.34 -8.18
C SER A 352 14.13 -8.85 -8.87
N GLU A 353 14.68 -7.69 -8.48
CA GLU A 353 15.87 -7.12 -9.09
C GLU A 353 17.18 -7.80 -8.69
N SER A 354 17.15 -8.81 -7.81
CA SER A 354 18.36 -9.49 -7.36
C SER A 354 18.19 -10.98 -7.04
N ARG A 355 17.06 -11.37 -6.45
CA ARG A 355 16.74 -12.77 -6.11
C ARG A 355 15.29 -13.08 -6.46
N PRO A 356 14.93 -13.01 -7.75
CA PRO A 356 13.55 -13.21 -8.17
C PRO A 356 13.04 -14.61 -7.83
N GLN A 357 11.78 -14.71 -7.44
CA GLN A 357 11.09 -15.98 -7.20
C GLN A 357 10.02 -16.27 -8.25
N TRP A 358 9.84 -15.39 -9.24
CA TRP A 358 8.83 -15.54 -10.29
C TRP A 358 9.03 -16.71 -11.24
N GLY A 359 10.21 -17.36 -11.23
CA GLY A 359 10.50 -18.53 -12.06
C GLY A 359 11.79 -18.49 -12.86
N ASP A 360 12.65 -17.51 -12.59
CA ASP A 360 13.98 -17.43 -13.20
C ASP A 360 14.90 -18.56 -12.74
N PRO A 361 15.35 -19.47 -13.63
CA PRO A 361 16.25 -20.57 -13.25
C PRO A 361 17.63 -20.10 -12.79
N GLU A 362 18.04 -18.88 -13.16
CA GLU A 362 19.32 -18.29 -12.73
C GLU A 362 19.28 -17.73 -11.30
N SER A 363 18.08 -17.61 -10.71
CA SER A 363 17.91 -17.06 -9.38
C SER A 363 18.37 -18.04 -8.29
N THR A 364 19.11 -17.52 -7.31
CA THR A 364 19.43 -18.28 -6.08
C THR A 364 18.19 -18.64 -5.25
N TRP A 365 17.05 -17.98 -5.48
CA TRP A 365 15.76 -18.24 -4.84
C TRP A 365 14.72 -18.80 -5.84
N HIS A 366 15.21 -19.43 -6.91
CA HIS A 366 14.40 -19.97 -8.00
C HIS A 366 13.25 -20.86 -7.48
N ARG A 367 12.04 -20.57 -7.99
CA ARG A 367 10.86 -21.44 -7.89
C ARG A 367 10.51 -21.95 -9.27
N LYS A 368 10.63 -23.26 -9.48
CA LYS A 368 10.38 -23.89 -10.79
C LYS A 368 9.07 -23.48 -11.45
N ASP A 369 8.00 -23.38 -10.66
CA ASP A 369 6.65 -23.06 -11.14
C ASP A 369 6.24 -21.61 -10.83
N GLY A 370 7.21 -20.77 -10.44
CA GLY A 370 6.96 -19.40 -9.99
C GLY A 370 5.92 -19.35 -8.86
N PHE A 371 4.85 -18.59 -9.10
CA PHE A 371 3.69 -18.48 -8.20
C PHE A 371 2.45 -19.23 -8.73
N GLY A 372 2.64 -20.16 -9.66
CA GLY A 372 1.57 -20.93 -10.29
C GLY A 372 0.59 -20.04 -11.05
N GLN A 373 -0.69 -20.12 -10.71
CA GLN A 373 -1.77 -19.38 -11.36
C GLN A 373 -2.03 -17.98 -10.78
N HIS A 374 -1.26 -17.58 -9.78
CA HIS A 374 -1.48 -16.33 -9.06
C HIS A 374 -0.82 -15.15 -9.78
N ASN A 375 -1.49 -14.01 -9.71
CA ASN A 375 -0.92 -12.78 -10.21
C ASN A 375 0.30 -12.40 -9.36
N TRP A 376 1.25 -11.68 -9.95
CA TRP A 376 2.41 -11.20 -9.21
C TRP A 376 2.90 -9.85 -9.71
N ILE A 377 3.65 -9.16 -8.85
CA ILE A 377 4.23 -7.84 -9.10
C ILE A 377 5.74 -7.97 -9.03
N TYR A 378 6.43 -7.43 -10.04
CA TYR A 378 7.88 -7.31 -10.05
C TYR A 378 8.28 -6.18 -9.10
N CYS A 379 8.94 -6.49 -7.99
CA CYS A 379 9.29 -5.48 -7.00
C CYS A 379 10.79 -5.19 -6.97
N MET A 380 11.12 -3.91 -6.81
CA MET A 380 12.46 -3.44 -6.48
C MET A 380 12.55 -3.21 -4.97
N LEU A 381 13.37 -4.01 -4.29
CA LEU A 381 13.61 -3.84 -2.85
C LEU A 381 14.55 -2.67 -2.60
N LEU A 382 15.69 -2.61 -3.30
CA LEU A 382 16.71 -1.57 -3.24
C LEU A 382 17.41 -1.34 -1.88
N ASN A 383 16.66 -1.13 -0.79
CA ASN A 383 17.19 -0.68 0.51
C ASN A 383 16.87 -1.68 1.63
N TYR A 384 17.87 -1.95 2.46
CA TYR A 384 17.77 -2.73 3.70
C TYR A 384 18.08 -1.83 4.91
N GLY A 385 17.21 -1.86 5.93
CA GLY A 385 17.38 -1.17 7.21
C GLY A 385 17.37 0.35 7.18
N GLY A 386 17.03 1.00 6.06
CA GLY A 386 17.21 2.44 5.89
C GLY A 386 18.69 2.85 5.76
N ASN A 387 19.59 1.89 5.47
CA ASN A 387 21.02 2.17 5.38
C ASN A 387 21.32 3.15 4.23
N VAL A 388 22.17 4.13 4.52
CA VAL A 388 22.51 5.20 3.56
C VAL A 388 23.80 4.84 2.83
N GLY A 389 23.74 4.89 1.52
CA GLY A 389 24.86 4.72 0.60
C GLY A 389 24.38 4.89 -0.84
N LEU A 390 25.26 5.36 -1.72
CA LEU A 390 24.96 5.44 -3.15
C LEU A 390 24.90 4.02 -3.71
N HIS A 391 23.70 3.58 -4.07
CA HIS A 391 23.45 2.23 -4.56
C HIS A 391 22.29 2.21 -5.56
N GLY A 392 22.43 1.37 -6.58
CA GLY A 392 21.39 1.16 -7.59
C GLY A 392 21.88 0.29 -8.74
N LYS A 393 21.01 -0.59 -9.25
CA LYS A 393 21.29 -1.47 -10.39
C LYS A 393 20.44 -1.08 -11.60
N MET A 394 20.62 0.14 -12.10
CA MET A 394 19.71 0.77 -13.07
C MET A 394 19.41 -0.10 -14.30
N ALA A 395 20.44 -0.51 -15.06
CA ALA A 395 20.24 -1.34 -16.25
C ALA A 395 19.61 -2.69 -15.90
N HIS A 396 20.11 -3.33 -14.83
CA HIS A 396 19.63 -4.65 -14.40
C HIS A 396 18.15 -4.65 -14.00
N VAL A 397 17.67 -3.62 -13.29
CA VAL A 397 16.24 -3.49 -12.93
C VAL A 397 15.36 -3.49 -14.19
N ILE A 398 15.80 -2.81 -15.25
CA ILE A 398 15.04 -2.70 -16.50
C ILE A 398 15.09 -4.02 -17.27
N ASP A 399 16.30 -4.54 -17.47
CA ASP A 399 16.53 -5.75 -18.26
C ASP A 399 15.83 -6.96 -17.64
N GLU A 400 15.91 -7.13 -16.32
CA GLU A 400 15.25 -8.25 -15.62
C GLU A 400 13.72 -8.11 -15.58
N TYR A 401 13.19 -6.89 -15.59
CA TYR A 401 11.75 -6.69 -15.75
C TYR A 401 11.26 -7.16 -17.13
N TYR A 402 11.96 -6.80 -18.21
CA TYR A 402 11.57 -7.27 -19.55
C TYR A 402 11.79 -8.77 -19.72
N LYS A 403 12.87 -9.32 -19.15
CA LYS A 403 13.08 -10.78 -19.07
C LYS A 403 11.91 -11.48 -18.38
N ALA A 404 11.46 -10.96 -17.23
CA ALA A 404 10.29 -11.44 -16.51
C ALA A 404 9.01 -11.36 -17.37
N LYS A 405 8.76 -10.21 -17.99
CA LYS A 405 7.58 -9.94 -18.82
C LYS A 405 7.50 -10.84 -20.06
N GLU A 406 8.64 -11.14 -20.68
CA GLU A 406 8.72 -11.97 -21.88
C GLU A 406 8.76 -13.48 -21.59
N SER A 407 8.96 -13.86 -20.32
CA SER A 407 8.95 -15.26 -19.88
C SER A 407 7.56 -15.91 -19.91
N SER A 408 7.50 -17.23 -19.71
CA SER A 408 6.22 -17.93 -19.51
C SER A 408 5.42 -17.44 -18.30
N PHE A 409 6.10 -16.84 -17.31
CA PHE A 409 5.49 -16.32 -16.07
C PHE A 409 4.99 -14.87 -16.23
N GLY A 410 5.40 -14.18 -17.30
CA GLY A 410 4.95 -12.81 -17.62
C GLY A 410 3.43 -12.70 -17.86
N LYS A 411 2.74 -13.82 -18.12
CA LYS A 411 1.27 -13.86 -18.30
C LYS A 411 0.48 -13.49 -17.04
N THR A 412 1.07 -13.70 -15.87
CA THR A 412 0.47 -13.35 -14.57
C THR A 412 1.18 -12.17 -13.89
N LEU A 413 2.20 -11.59 -14.54
CA LEU A 413 2.80 -10.33 -14.13
C LEU A 413 1.78 -9.21 -14.34
N CYS A 414 1.39 -8.53 -13.27
CA CYS A 414 0.30 -7.55 -13.29
C CYS A 414 0.71 -6.15 -12.80
N GLY A 415 1.99 -5.94 -12.51
CA GLY A 415 2.48 -4.66 -12.03
C GLY A 415 3.96 -4.60 -11.73
N VAL A 416 4.40 -3.40 -11.36
CA VAL A 416 5.71 -3.11 -10.76
C VAL A 416 5.52 -2.56 -9.35
N GLY A 417 6.53 -2.64 -8.49
CA GLY A 417 6.40 -2.12 -7.13
C GLY A 417 7.70 -1.78 -6.42
N MET A 418 7.59 -0.93 -5.40
CA MET A 418 8.68 -0.51 -4.52
C MET A 418 8.50 -1.19 -3.16
N THR A 419 9.50 -1.94 -2.71
CA THR A 419 9.43 -2.77 -1.49
C THR A 419 10.61 -2.50 -0.54
N MET A 420 11.11 -1.26 -0.57
CA MET A 420 12.23 -0.79 0.24
C MET A 420 11.97 -0.87 1.74
N GLU A 421 12.95 -1.37 2.49
CA GLU A 421 12.84 -1.35 3.95
C GLU A 421 12.90 0.08 4.49
N GLY A 422 13.70 0.96 3.89
CA GLY A 422 13.69 2.41 4.18
C GLY A 422 13.68 3.26 2.92
N SER A 423 12.96 4.37 2.94
CA SER A 423 12.85 5.32 1.83
C SER A 423 13.73 6.57 2.05
N GLU A 424 13.52 7.65 1.28
CA GLU A 424 14.27 8.92 1.36
C GLU A 424 15.77 8.80 1.05
N ASN A 425 16.14 7.80 0.25
CA ASN A 425 17.50 7.60 -0.26
C ASN A 425 17.45 7.29 -1.76
N ASN A 426 18.59 7.40 -2.46
CA ASN A 426 18.74 7.01 -3.88
C ASN A 426 17.54 7.36 -4.80
N PRO A 427 17.03 8.62 -4.81
CA PRO A 427 15.75 8.97 -5.46
C PRO A 427 15.70 8.61 -6.95
N VAL A 428 16.85 8.61 -7.63
CA VAL A 428 16.98 8.23 -9.04
C VAL A 428 16.50 6.81 -9.34
N MET A 429 16.62 5.87 -8.38
CA MET A 429 16.16 4.49 -8.59
C MET A 429 14.63 4.39 -8.51
N PHE A 430 14.01 5.14 -7.61
CA PHE A 430 12.56 5.20 -7.48
C PHE A 430 11.94 5.90 -8.70
N GLU A 431 12.53 7.02 -9.12
CA GLU A 431 12.17 7.71 -10.37
C GLU A 431 12.34 6.83 -11.61
N LEU A 432 13.32 5.93 -11.63
CA LEU A 432 13.53 5.02 -12.76
C LEU A 432 12.42 3.96 -12.87
N LEU A 433 11.89 3.49 -11.74
CA LEU A 433 10.89 2.44 -11.71
C LEU A 433 9.49 2.96 -12.09
N THR A 434 9.18 4.21 -11.75
CA THR A 434 7.86 4.84 -11.86
C THR A 434 7.76 5.78 -13.06
#